data_AF-A0A381S1Q7-F1
#
_entry.id   AF-A0A381S1Q7-F1
#
_cell.length_a   1.000
_cell.length_b   1.000
_cell.length_c   1.000
_cell.angle_alpha   90.00
_cell.angle_beta   90.00
_cell.angle_gamma   90.00
#
_symmetry.space_group_name_H-M   'P 1'
#
loop_
_entity.id
_entity.type
_entity.pdbx_description
1 polymer ?
#
loop_
_entity_poly.entity_id
_entity_poly.type
_entity_poly.pdbx_seq_one_letter_code
_entity_poly.pdbx_strand_id
1 'polypeptide(L)'
;MTSCSKEELIIGATWEGESDFMFVTEDKMQMNYASYIPGKLAYIGSFYEVMKLGSNELIDKMEVVEIEFKSRVDGKNYCRIWGKVDRSDEMSYLLAYECIPVYQR
;
A
#
# COMPACT_ATOMS: atom_id res chain seq x y z
N MET A 1 -27.48 27.82 1.05
CA MET A 1 -27.12 26.76 2.01
C MET A 1 -25.87 26.10 1.46
N THR A 2 -24.70 26.48 1.96
CA THR A 2 -23.41 25.94 1.50
C THR A 2 -23.26 24.56 2.13
N SER A 3 -23.43 23.50 1.34
CA SER A 3 -23.15 22.14 1.78
C SER A 3 -21.65 22.01 2.02
N CYS A 4 -21.22 22.09 3.29
CA CYS A 4 -19.89 21.60 3.66
C CYS A 4 -19.95 20.08 3.60
N SER A 5 -19.65 19.51 2.43
CA SER A 5 -19.13 18.14 2.38
C SER A 5 -17.82 18.18 3.16
N LYS A 6 -17.83 17.70 4.40
CA LYS A 6 -16.57 17.33 5.06
C LYS A 6 -15.94 16.29 4.15
N GLU A 7 -14.89 16.65 3.43
CA GLU A 7 -14.08 15.67 2.74
C GLU A 7 -13.53 14.75 3.83
N GLU A 8 -14.03 13.52 3.87
CA GLU A 8 -13.57 12.53 4.83
C GLU A 8 -12.10 12.24 4.51
N LEU A 9 -11.20 12.57 5.44
CA LEU A 9 -9.77 12.36 5.25
C LEU A 9 -9.48 10.86 5.25
N ILE A 10 -8.95 10.36 4.14
CA ILE A 10 -8.47 8.99 4.06
C ILE A 10 -7.17 8.88 4.88
N ILE A 11 -7.18 8.00 5.88
CA ILE A 11 -6.04 7.74 6.77
C ILE A 11 -5.42 6.36 6.52
N GLY A 12 -6.05 5.52 5.70
CA GLY A 12 -5.60 4.16 5.48
C GLY A 12 -6.37 3.44 4.38
N ALA A 13 -6.01 2.17 4.17
CA ALA A 13 -6.68 1.25 3.28
C ALA A 13 -6.76 -0.13 3.92
N THR A 14 -7.89 -0.80 3.73
CA THR A 14 -8.01 -2.25 3.85
C THR A 14 -8.20 -2.86 2.46
N TRP A 15 -7.85 -4.12 2.26
CA TRP A 15 -8.08 -4.81 0.99
C TRP A 15 -8.57 -6.24 1.21
N GLU A 16 -9.25 -6.81 0.21
CA GLU A 16 -9.74 -8.19 0.26
C GLU A 16 -9.01 -9.11 -0.73
N GLY A 17 -8.51 -8.54 -1.84
CA GLY A 17 -7.82 -9.28 -2.88
C GLY A 17 -6.35 -9.62 -2.55
N GLU A 18 -5.64 -10.04 -3.59
CA GLU A 18 -4.19 -10.25 -3.55
C GLU A 18 -3.45 -8.92 -3.43
N SER A 19 -2.17 -9.00 -3.06
CA SER A 19 -1.31 -7.84 -2.96
C SER A 19 0.13 -8.15 -3.29
N ASP A 20 0.75 -7.32 -4.12
CA ASP A 20 2.12 -7.49 -4.62
C ASP A 20 3.01 -6.31 -4.22
N PHE A 21 4.19 -6.60 -3.68
CA PHE A 21 5.17 -5.56 -3.33
C PHE A 21 6.04 -5.19 -4.53
N MET A 22 6.04 -3.91 -4.89
CA MET A 22 6.79 -3.34 -5.99
C MET A 22 7.94 -2.51 -5.43
N PHE A 23 9.17 -2.99 -5.61
CA PHE A 23 10.37 -2.28 -5.20
C PHE A 23 10.86 -1.39 -6.35
N VAL A 24 10.83 -0.08 -6.13
CA VAL A 24 11.17 0.89 -7.18
C VAL A 24 12.48 1.57 -6.81
N THR A 25 13.48 1.37 -7.66
CA THR A 25 14.80 2.05 -7.57
C THR A 25 14.86 3.16 -8.63
N GLU A 26 15.75 4.14 -8.46
CA GLU A 26 15.92 5.25 -9.42
C GLU A 26 16.17 4.76 -10.87
N ASP A 27 16.89 3.65 -11.01
CA ASP A 27 17.28 3.11 -12.32
C ASP A 27 16.31 2.06 -12.88
N LYS A 28 15.54 1.36 -12.02
CA LYS A 28 14.69 0.22 -12.42
C LYS A 28 13.48 0.04 -11.49
N MET A 29 12.30 -0.21 -12.08
CA MET A 29 11.21 -0.87 -11.37
C MET A 29 11.50 -2.37 -11.29
N GLN A 30 11.76 -2.90 -10.09
CA GLN A 30 11.96 -4.32 -9.85
C GLN A 30 10.78 -4.89 -9.06
N MET A 31 10.03 -5.80 -9.67
CA MET A 31 9.05 -6.58 -8.93
C MET A 31 9.80 -7.61 -8.09
N ASN A 32 9.82 -7.43 -6.77
CA ASN A 32 10.39 -8.43 -5.86
C ASN A 32 9.37 -9.56 -5.69
N TYR A 33 9.39 -10.52 -6.63
CA TYR A 33 8.46 -11.66 -6.76
C TYR A 33 8.32 -12.58 -5.54
N ALA A 34 9.12 -12.40 -4.48
CA ALA A 34 9.15 -13.29 -3.33
C ALA A 34 8.86 -12.57 -2.02
N SER A 35 7.94 -11.60 -2.02
CA SER A 35 7.55 -10.89 -0.81
C SER A 35 6.04 -10.97 -0.55
N TYR A 36 5.62 -11.13 0.70
CA TYR A 36 4.23 -10.98 1.13
C TYR A 36 4.15 -10.00 2.30
N ILE A 37 3.00 -9.35 2.45
CA ILE A 37 2.73 -8.44 3.56
C ILE A 37 1.77 -9.14 4.52
N PRO A 38 2.12 -9.26 5.81
CA PRO A 38 1.22 -9.82 6.80
C PRO A 38 0.09 -8.83 7.10
N GLY A 39 -1.15 -9.28 6.89
CA GLY A 39 -2.35 -8.48 7.13
C GLY A 39 -2.91 -7.83 5.86
N LYS A 40 -4.07 -7.18 6.01
CA LYS A 40 -4.77 -6.51 4.91
C LYS A 40 -5.20 -5.09 5.27
N LEU A 41 -4.40 -4.40 6.09
CA LEU A 41 -4.68 -3.06 6.61
C LEU A 41 -3.38 -2.25 6.67
N ALA A 42 -3.42 -1.02 6.15
CA ALA A 42 -2.32 -0.09 6.19
C ALA A 42 -2.82 1.32 6.54
N TYR A 43 -2.08 2.05 7.37
CA TYR A 43 -2.36 3.44 7.72
C TYR A 43 -1.21 4.36 7.28
N ILE A 44 -1.54 5.57 6.85
CA ILE A 44 -0.54 6.61 6.59
C ILE A 44 0.20 6.92 7.90
N GLY A 45 1.54 6.94 7.85
CA GLY A 45 2.44 7.10 9.00
C GLY A 45 2.70 5.82 9.80
N SER A 46 2.17 4.68 9.34
CA SER A 46 2.49 3.36 9.93
C SER A 46 3.53 2.61 9.11
N PHE A 47 4.13 1.59 9.72
CA PHE A 47 5.04 0.67 9.05
C PHE A 47 4.36 -0.66 8.80
N TYR A 48 4.59 -1.26 7.64
CA TYR A 48 4.33 -2.68 7.42
C TYR A 48 5.60 -3.43 7.08
N GLU A 49 5.58 -4.73 7.38
CA GLU A 49 6.69 -5.64 7.17
C GLU A 49 6.58 -6.31 5.80
N VAL A 50 7.68 -6.33 5.06
CA VAL A 50 7.83 -7.04 3.79
C VAL A 50 8.55 -8.34 4.11
N MET A 51 7.81 -9.45 4.06
CA MET A 51 8.29 -10.76 4.47
C MET A 51 8.63 -11.62 3.25
N LYS A 52 9.65 -12.46 3.33
CA LYS A 52 10.01 -13.37 2.24
C LYS A 52 8.99 -14.49 2.08
N LEU A 53 8.44 -14.63 0.89
CA LEU A 53 7.43 -15.64 0.54
C LEU A 53 7.89 -17.06 0.94
N GLY A 54 7.01 -17.79 1.62
CA GLY A 54 7.28 -19.15 2.09
C GLY A 54 8.22 -19.24 3.30
N SER A 55 8.53 -18.11 3.95
CA SER A 55 9.36 -18.07 5.16
C SER A 55 8.89 -16.95 6.12
N ASN A 56 9.40 -16.96 7.35
CA ASN A 56 9.19 -15.88 8.32
C ASN A 56 10.38 -14.90 8.36
N GLU A 57 11.14 -14.81 7.26
CA GLU A 57 12.27 -13.90 7.15
C GLU A 57 11.78 -12.49 6.78
N LEU A 58 12.08 -11.49 7.61
CA LEU A 58 11.81 -10.09 7.31
C LEU A 58 12.82 -9.58 6.27
N ILE A 59 12.32 -9.26 5.08
CA ILE A 59 13.15 -8.65 4.02
C ILE A 59 13.31 -7.17 4.30
N ASP A 60 12.21 -6.47 4.57
CA ASP A 60 12.23 -5.02 4.73
C ASP A 60 11.03 -4.47 5.53
N LYS A 61 11.06 -3.17 5.80
CA LYS A 61 9.92 -2.43 6.34
C LYS A 61 9.63 -1.23 5.45
N MET A 62 8.35 -0.91 5.27
CA MET A 62 7.95 0.27 4.51
C MET A 62 7.10 1.20 5.38
N GLU A 63 7.53 2.45 5.51
CA GLU A 63 6.72 3.52 6.10
C GLU A 63 5.71 4.02 5.07
N VAL A 64 4.41 3.87 5.35
CA VAL A 64 3.35 4.31 4.45
C VAL A 64 3.25 5.83 4.47
N VAL A 65 3.43 6.47 3.31
CA VAL A 65 3.37 7.92 3.18
C VAL A 65 2.14 8.40 2.41
N GLU A 66 1.61 7.56 1.51
CA GLU A 66 0.50 7.93 0.64
C GLU A 66 -0.27 6.69 0.20
N ILE A 67 -1.57 6.86 -0.10
CA ILE A 67 -2.40 5.80 -0.69
C ILE A 67 -3.18 6.36 -1.86
N GLU A 68 -2.94 5.81 -3.05
CA GLU A 68 -3.72 6.11 -4.27
C GLU A 68 -4.80 5.05 -4.47
N PHE A 69 -6.07 5.47 -4.58
CA PHE A 69 -7.18 4.58 -4.97
C PHE A 69 -7.50 4.76 -6.45
N LYS A 70 -7.63 3.64 -7.17
CA LYS A 70 -7.94 3.63 -8.60
C LYS A 70 -8.97 2.56 -8.93
N SER A 71 -9.77 2.82 -9.95
CA SER A 71 -10.71 1.84 -10.51
C SER A 71 -10.17 1.34 -11.85
N ARG A 72 -10.20 0.03 -12.05
CA ARG A 72 -9.94 -0.60 -13.35
C ARG A 72 -11.15 -0.43 -14.26
N VAL A 73 -10.95 -0.62 -15.56
CA VAL A 73 -12.00 -0.56 -16.59
C VAL A 73 -13.10 -1.60 -16.36
N ASP A 74 -12.78 -2.72 -15.70
CA ASP A 74 -13.73 -3.79 -15.33
C ASP A 74 -14.51 -3.50 -14.03
N GLY A 75 -14.36 -2.31 -13.44
CA GLY A 75 -15.05 -1.90 -12.22
C GLY A 75 -14.39 -2.40 -10.93
N LYS A 76 -13.29 -3.16 -11.00
CA LYS A 76 -12.55 -3.59 -9.81
C LYS A 76 -11.65 -2.46 -9.31
N ASN A 77 -11.71 -2.18 -8.01
CA ASN A 77 -10.83 -1.20 -7.38
C ASN A 77 -9.49 -1.82 -7.02
N TYR A 78 -8.45 -1.01 -7.07
CA TYR A 78 -7.14 -1.33 -6.52
C TYR A 78 -6.57 -0.08 -5.85
N CYS A 79 -5.60 -0.27 -4.98
CA CYS A 79 -4.86 0.83 -4.39
C CYS A 79 -3.36 0.59 -4.51
N ARG A 80 -2.63 1.69 -4.62
CA ARG A 80 -1.17 1.72 -4.44
C ARG A 80 -0.90 2.36 -3.10
N ILE A 81 -0.36 1.57 -2.18
CA ILE A 81 0.06 2.05 -0.87
C ILE A 81 1.54 2.35 -1.00
N TRP A 82 1.87 3.63 -1.11
CA TRP A 82 3.22 4.13 -1.30
C TRP A 82 3.94 4.32 0.02
N GLY A 83 5.26 4.14 0.00
CA GLY A 83 6.07 4.37 1.17
C GLY A 83 7.56 4.26 0.93
N LYS A 84 8.30 4.65 1.96
CA LYS A 84 9.75 4.60 1.97
C LYS A 84 10.21 3.30 2.59
N VAL A 85 11.13 2.63 1.91
CA VAL A 85 11.73 1.41 2.41
C VAL A 85 12.85 1.77 3.40
N ASP A 86 12.80 1.19 4.60
CA ASP A 86 13.65 1.54 5.76
C ASP A 86 15.15 1.43 5.45
N ARG A 87 15.55 0.47 4.60
CA ARG A 87 16.96 0.22 4.29
C ARG A 87 17.56 1.11 3.21
N SER A 88 16.76 1.67 2.32
CA SER A 88 17.25 2.40 1.13
C SER A 88 16.64 3.78 0.94
N ASP A 89 15.66 4.18 1.75
CA ASP A 89 14.84 5.38 1.56
C ASP A 89 14.13 5.46 0.19
N GLU A 90 14.15 4.36 -0.57
CA GLU A 90 13.53 4.30 -1.89
C GLU A 90 12.01 4.26 -1.77
N MET A 91 11.35 5.05 -2.62
CA MET A 91 9.89 5.09 -2.71
C MET A 91 9.39 3.86 -3.44
N SER A 92 8.77 2.94 -2.71
CA SER A 92 8.17 1.70 -3.22
C SER A 92 6.66 1.68 -2.97
N TYR A 93 5.96 0.68 -3.48
CA TYR A 93 4.53 0.54 -3.20
C TYR A 93 4.04 -0.90 -3.12
N LEU A 94 3.01 -1.11 -2.30
CA LEU A 94 2.15 -2.28 -2.38
C LEU A 94 1.02 -2.03 -3.38
N LEU A 95 0.90 -2.89 -4.38
CA LEU A 95 -0.29 -2.97 -5.21
C LEU A 95 -1.29 -3.92 -4.55
N ALA A 96 -2.43 -3.42 -4.08
CA ALA A 96 -3.47 -4.24 -3.46
C ALA A 96 -4.78 -4.16 -4.24
N TYR A 97 -5.50 -5.28 -4.36
CA TYR A 97 -6.77 -5.36 -5.08
C TYR A 97 -7.96 -5.36 -4.13
N GLU A 98 -9.10 -4.84 -4.61
CA GLU A 98 -10.35 -4.74 -3.84
C GLU A 98 -10.17 -3.87 -2.60
N CYS A 99 -9.50 -2.72 -2.77
CA CYS A 99 -9.24 -1.80 -1.67
C CYS A 99 -10.49 -1.01 -1.25
N ILE A 100 -10.59 -0.81 0.06
CA ILE A 100 -11.63 -0.02 0.73
C ILE A 100 -10.90 1.06 1.55
N PRO A 101 -11.19 2.36 1.32
CA PRO A 101 -10.58 3.45 2.08
C PRO A 101 -11.01 3.43 3.55
N VAL A 102 -10.07 3.74 4.44
CA VAL A 102 -10.31 3.95 5.87
C VAL A 102 -10.26 5.44 6.14
N TYR A 103 -11.35 5.97 6.70
CA TYR A 103 -11.51 7.41 6.95
C TYR A 103 -11.29 7.77 8.41
N GLN A 104 -10.80 8.98 8.66
CA GLN A 104 -10.76 9.59 9.99
C GLN A 104 -12.20 9.87 10.45
N ARG A 105 -12.61 9.23 11.56
CA ARG A 105 -13.91 9.49 12.19
C ARG A 105 -13.95 10.81 12.94
#